data_AF-A0A8T6N641-F1
#
_entry.id   AF-A0A8T6N641-F1
#
_cell.length_a   1.000
_cell.length_b   1.000
_cell.length_c   1.000
_cell.angle_alpha   90.00
_cell.angle_beta   90.00
_cell.angle_gamma   90.00
#
_symmetry.space_group_name_H-M   'P 1'
#
loop_
_entity.id
_entity.type
_entity.pdbx_description
1 polymer ?
#
loop_
_entity_poly.entity_id
_entity_poly.type
_entity_poly.pdbx_seq_one_letter_code
_entity_poly.pdbx_strand_id
1 'polypeptide(L)'
;MSDTTFNGWANYETWNASLWINNDEPMYRVAVAYVEQARRFGQRISYDALIPALEYRFGQMTKDGVRWMDGRIDTDEMDEMLAELS
;
A
#
# COMPACT_ATOMS: atom_id res chain seq x y z
N MET A 1 -15.17 -19.48 -12.15
CA MET A 1 -13.78 -19.10 -12.45
C MET A 1 -13.05 -19.19 -11.12
N SER A 2 -11.97 -19.95 -11.03
CA SER A 2 -11.17 -19.96 -9.80
C SER A 2 -10.42 -18.64 -9.76
N ASP A 3 -10.86 -17.70 -8.94
CA ASP A 3 -10.07 -16.51 -8.64
C ASP A 3 -8.76 -17.00 -8.02
N THR A 4 -7.70 -17.01 -8.82
CA THR A 4 -6.34 -17.28 -8.36
C THR A 4 -5.88 -16.06 -7.57
N THR A 5 -6.41 -15.91 -6.36
CA THR A 5 -5.93 -14.92 -5.40
C THR A 5 -4.63 -15.42 -4.78
N PHE A 6 -3.70 -14.51 -4.52
CA PHE A 6 -2.48 -14.77 -3.79
C PHE A 6 -2.70 -14.35 -2.33
N ASN A 7 -2.96 -15.32 -1.45
CA ASN A 7 -3.26 -15.07 -0.03
C ASN A 7 -4.41 -14.06 0.19
N GLY A 8 -5.44 -14.08 -0.66
CA GLY A 8 -6.58 -13.16 -0.58
C GLY A 8 -6.40 -11.82 -1.31
N TRP A 9 -5.28 -11.63 -2.01
CA TRP A 9 -5.02 -10.46 -2.87
C TRP A 9 -5.03 -10.83 -4.35
N ALA A 10 -5.17 -9.86 -5.25
CA ALA A 10 -5.19 -10.07 -6.69
C ALA A 10 -3.94 -10.79 -7.22
N ASN A 11 -2.76 -10.50 -6.67
CA ASN A 11 -1.48 -11.11 -7.08
C ASN A 11 -0.38 -10.96 -6.01
N TYR A 12 0.80 -11.50 -6.31
CA TYR A 12 1.97 -11.46 -5.41
C TYR A 12 2.43 -10.02 -5.13
N GLU A 13 2.47 -9.15 -6.13
CA GLU A 13 2.93 -7.77 -5.97
C GLU A 13 2.01 -6.98 -5.04
N THR A 14 0.69 -7.10 -5.20
CA THR A 14 -0.29 -6.46 -4.32
C THR A 14 -0.17 -6.99 -2.89
N TRP A 15 -0.11 -8.31 -2.71
CA TRP A 15 0.10 -8.92 -1.39
C TRP A 15 1.43 -8.49 -0.74
N ASN A 16 2.52 -8.42 -1.52
CA ASN A 16 3.82 -8.06 -0.97
C ASN A 16 3.83 -6.61 -0.51
N ALA A 17 3.29 -5.69 -1.31
CA ALA A 17 3.18 -4.29 -0.94
C ALA A 17 2.33 -4.10 0.32
N SER A 18 1.16 -4.76 0.40
CA SER A 18 0.30 -4.68 1.57
C SER A 18 0.91 -5.31 2.82
N LEU A 19 1.63 -6.43 2.67
CA LEU A 19 2.37 -7.09 3.75
C LEU A 19 3.37 -6.13 4.40
N TRP A 20 4.19 -5.44 3.59
CA TRP A 20 5.21 -4.53 4.09
C TRP A 20 4.61 -3.30 4.76
N ILE A 21 3.57 -2.71 4.16
CA ILE A 21 2.87 -1.56 4.75
C ILE A 21 2.24 -1.93 6.10
N ASN A 22 1.65 -3.11 6.24
CA ASN A 22 0.97 -3.51 7.47
C ASN A 22 1.91 -4.02 8.57
N ASN A 23 3.01 -4.70 8.22
CA ASN A 23 3.82 -5.42 9.20
C ASN A 23 5.11 -4.70 9.59
N ASP A 24 5.61 -3.74 8.81
CA ASP A 24 6.79 -2.94 9.17
C ASP A 24 6.31 -1.65 9.88
N GLU A 25 6.49 -1.60 11.20
CA GLU A 25 5.98 -0.52 12.06
C GLU A 25 6.28 0.90 11.54
N PRO A 26 7.51 1.24 11.08
CA PRO A 26 7.76 2.51 10.42
C PRO A 26 6.88 2.80 9.20
N MET A 27 6.64 1.81 8.33
CA MET A 27 5.80 1.97 7.15
C MET A 27 4.32 2.11 7.54
N TYR A 28 3.86 1.29 8.47
CA TYR A 28 2.49 1.34 9.00
C TYR A 28 2.16 2.75 9.52
N ARG A 29 3.05 3.33 10.35
CA ARG A 29 2.85 4.69 10.88
C ARG A 29 2.79 5.75 9.80
N VAL A 30 3.58 5.61 8.72
CA VAL A 30 3.54 6.55 7.59
C VAL A 30 2.21 6.43 6.85
N ALA A 31 1.73 5.21 6.62
CA ALA A 31 0.45 4.96 5.97
C ALA A 31 -0.73 5.50 6.81
N VAL A 32 -0.76 5.23 8.12
CA VAL A 32 -1.78 5.77 9.04
C VAL A 32 -1.75 7.29 9.04
N ALA A 33 -0.58 7.92 9.20
CA ALA A 33 -0.48 9.38 9.21
C ALA A 33 -0.96 10.01 7.88
N TYR A 34 -0.68 9.36 6.75
CA TYR A 34 -1.20 9.75 5.45
C TYR A 34 -2.73 9.66 5.39
N VAL A 35 -3.30 8.53 5.85
CA VAL A 35 -4.76 8.31 5.88
C VAL A 35 -5.47 9.31 6.79
N GLU A 36 -4.95 9.55 7.99
CA GLU A 36 -5.47 10.57 8.91
C GLU A 36 -5.43 11.97 8.29
N GLN A 37 -4.33 12.31 7.60
CA GLN A 37 -4.21 13.59 6.91
C GLN A 37 -5.24 13.71 5.77
N ALA A 38 -5.36 12.69 4.93
CA ALA A 38 -6.34 12.66 3.84
C ALA A 38 -7.77 12.84 4.38
N ARG A 39 -8.13 12.10 5.43
CA ARG A 39 -9.44 12.22 6.12
C ARG A 39 -9.66 13.62 6.69
N ARG A 40 -8.65 14.19 7.37
CA ARG A 40 -8.72 15.54 7.96
C ARG A 40 -8.99 16.63 6.92
N PHE A 41 -8.45 16.48 5.71
CA PHE A 41 -8.61 17.44 4.62
C PHE A 41 -9.68 17.06 3.59
N GLY A 42 -10.41 15.96 3.80
CA GLY A 42 -11.43 15.47 2.87
C GLY A 42 -10.87 15.03 1.51
N GLN A 43 -9.63 14.56 1.48
CA GLN A 43 -8.96 14.05 0.27
C GLN A 43 -9.25 12.56 0.09
N ARG A 44 -9.24 12.10 -1.17
CA ARG A 44 -9.29 10.68 -1.50
C ARG A 44 -8.04 9.98 -0.96
N ILE A 45 -8.23 8.85 -0.28
CA ILE A 45 -7.16 7.93 0.08
C ILE A 45 -6.81 7.16 -1.19
N SER A 46 -5.55 7.26 -1.61
CA SER A 46 -5.02 6.55 -2.77
C SER A 46 -3.61 6.03 -2.53
N TYR A 47 -3.34 4.81 -2.94
CA TYR A 47 -2.03 4.17 -2.89
C TYR A 47 -1.00 4.96 -3.71
N ASP A 48 -1.35 5.42 -4.91
CA ASP A 48 -0.45 6.20 -5.77
C ASP A 48 0.08 7.46 -5.08
N ALA A 49 -0.77 8.12 -4.28
CA ALA A 49 -0.39 9.31 -3.53
C ALA A 49 0.46 9.01 -2.29
N LEU A 50 0.46 7.76 -1.79
CA LEU A 50 1.33 7.30 -0.71
C LEU A 50 2.75 6.95 -1.20
N ILE A 51 2.89 6.47 -2.45
CA ILE A 51 4.18 6.00 -3.01
C ILE A 51 5.34 6.98 -2.78
N PRO A 52 5.22 8.30 -3.08
CA PRO A 52 6.36 9.22 -2.88
C PRO A 52 6.86 9.26 -1.44
N ALA A 53 5.96 9.12 -0.46
CA ALA A 53 6.33 9.08 0.96
C ALA A 53 7.06 7.77 1.33
N LEU A 54 6.63 6.64 0.74
CA LEU A 54 7.31 5.36 0.91
C LEU A 54 8.70 5.39 0.28
N GLU A 55 8.81 5.84 -0.96
CA GLU A 55 10.08 5.90 -1.69
C GLU A 55 11.09 6.82 -1.01
N TYR A 56 10.64 7.99 -0.53
CA TYR A 56 11.49 8.95 0.17
C TYR A 56 12.04 8.40 1.49
N ARG A 57 11.26 7.61 2.22
CA ARG A 57 11.64 7.13 3.58
C ARG A 57 12.29 5.75 3.59
N PHE A 58 11.92 4.88 2.67
CA PHE A 58 12.26 3.45 2.71
C PHE A 58 12.91 2.92 1.42
N GLY A 59 13.02 3.76 0.39
CA GLY A 59 13.56 3.38 -0.92
C GLY A 59 12.48 2.90 -1.89
N GLN A 60 12.88 2.67 -3.14
CA GLN A 60 11.96 2.42 -4.28
C GLN A 60 11.26 1.06 -4.27
N MET A 61 11.68 0.15 -3.40
CA MET A 61 11.23 -1.25 -3.40
C MET A 61 11.01 -1.75 -1.97
N THR A 62 10.13 -2.73 -1.82
CA THR A 62 10.05 -3.56 -0.63
C THR A 62 11.36 -4.31 -0.40
N LYS A 63 11.57 -4.87 0.80
CA LYS A 63 12.77 -5.68 1.06
C LYS A 63 12.80 -6.99 0.25
N ASP A 64 11.67 -7.39 -0.33
CA ASP A 64 11.54 -8.55 -1.22
C ASP A 64 11.73 -8.19 -2.71
N GLY A 65 11.95 -6.91 -3.03
CA GLY A 65 12.28 -6.46 -4.39
C GLY A 65 11.09 -6.04 -5.26
N VAL A 66 9.88 -5.95 -4.70
CA VAL A 66 8.72 -5.39 -5.41
C VAL A 66 8.81 -3.87 -5.41
N ARG A 67 8.72 -3.24 -6.59
CA ARG A 67 8.69 -1.77 -6.70
C ARG A 67 7.36 -1.24 -6.21
N TRP A 68 7.37 -0.14 -5.47
CA TRP A 68 6.13 0.53 -5.06
C TRP A 68 5.31 1.02 -6.27
N MET A 69 5.99 1.35 -7.37
CA MET A 69 5.38 1.69 -8.66
C MET A 69 5.26 0.50 -9.63
N ASP A 70 5.31 -0.76 -9.15
CA ASP A 70 5.12 -1.91 -10.04
C ASP A 70 3.69 -1.89 -10.59
N GLY A 71 3.55 -1.78 -11.92
CA GLY A 71 2.25 -1.69 -12.59
C GLY A 71 1.40 -2.96 -12.51
N ARG A 72 1.89 -4.01 -11.84
CA ARG A 72 1.11 -5.21 -11.51
C ARG A 72 0.41 -5.10 -10.16
N ILE A 73 0.76 -4.13 -9.31
CA ILE A 73 0.04 -3.88 -8.06
C ILE A 73 -1.38 -3.42 -8.40
N ASP A 74 -2.35 -4.10 -7.81
CA ASP A 74 -3.75 -3.69 -7.86
C ASP A 74 -3.96 -2.51 -6.92
N THR A 75 -3.99 -1.30 -7.48
CA THR A 75 -4.11 -0.07 -6.69
C THR A 75 -5.48 0.09 -6.05
N ASP A 76 -6.53 -0.53 -6.59
CA ASP A 76 -7.87 -0.44 -6.02
C ASP A 76 -7.95 -1.27 -4.72
N GLU A 77 -7.41 -2.50 -4.71
CA GLU A 77 -7.28 -3.28 -3.46
C GLU A 77 -6.41 -2.57 -2.41
N MET A 78 -5.35 -1.88 -2.85
CA MET A 78 -4.50 -1.10 -1.95
C MET A 78 -5.22 0.14 -1.41
N ASP A 79 -5.99 0.85 -2.22
CA ASP A 79 -6.85 1.97 -1.79
C ASP A 79 -7.84 1.50 -0.72
N GLU A 80 -8.48 0.35 -0.91
CA GLU A 80 -9.41 -0.26 0.04
C GLU A 80 -8.73 -0.58 1.38
N MET A 81 -7.58 -1.27 1.35
CA MET A 81 -6.81 -1.58 2.57
C MET A 81 -6.35 -0.30 3.30
N LEU A 82 -5.87 0.71 2.57
CA LEU A 82 -5.48 1.98 3.18
C LEU A 82 -6.69 2.70 3.82
N ALA A 83 -7.87 2.59 3.22
CA ALA A 83 -9.09 3.17 3.76
C ALA A 83 -9.54 2.53 5.08
N GLU A 84 -9.10 1.30 5.37
CA GLU A 84 -9.38 0.59 6.63
C GLU A 84 -8.40 0.93 7.77
N LEU A 85 -7.25 1.56 7.46
CA LEU A 85 -6.26 1.94 8.46
C LEU A 85 -6.82 2.97 9.46
N SER A 86 -6.42 2.83 10.73
CA SER A 86 -6.86 3.68 11.85
C SER A 86 -5.68 4.26 12.61
#